data_AF-A0A2I7KFG1-F1
#
_entry.id   AF-A0A2I7KFG1-F1
#
_cell.length_a   1.000
_cell.length_b   1.000
_cell.length_c   1.000
_cell.angle_alpha   90.00
_cell.angle_beta   90.00
_cell.angle_gamma   90.00
#
_symmetry.space_group_name_H-M   'P 1'
#
loop_
_entity.id
_entity.type
_entity.pdbx_description
1 polymer ?
#
loop_
_entity_poly.entity_id
_entity_poly.type
_entity_poly.pdbx_seq_one_letter_code
_entity_poly.pdbx_strand_id
1 'polypeptide(L)'
;MASIKENRGFRNLRLSRWVGMQSVAMLLLVPAASHAESCLAPVRPFVPSDSQAASDYADIIRRDFEVYITDIQDYFRCLELERARAFDEAREVSQDYGRFLELVGD
;
A
#
# COMPACT_ATOMS: atom_id res chain seq x y z
N MET A 1 -13.88 -15.14 61.15
CA MET A 1 -14.39 -14.51 59.91
C MET A 1 -13.78 -13.11 59.80
N ALA A 2 -13.20 -12.60 58.73
CA ALA A 2 -12.87 -13.10 57.40
C ALA A 2 -11.64 -12.29 56.93
N SER A 3 -10.57 -12.99 56.55
CA SER A 3 -9.55 -12.46 55.64
C SER A 3 -10.17 -12.35 54.23
N ILE A 4 -9.50 -11.66 53.30
CA ILE A 4 -9.82 -11.52 51.85
C ILE A 4 -10.60 -10.25 51.46
N LYS A 5 -9.93 -9.10 51.32
CA LYS A 5 -10.37 -8.08 50.34
C LYS A 5 -9.32 -7.12 49.77
N GLU A 6 -8.03 -7.46 49.73
CA GLU A 6 -7.02 -6.50 49.24
C GLU A 6 -5.95 -7.14 48.32
N ASN A 7 -6.39 -7.76 47.22
CA ASN A 7 -5.44 -8.23 46.18
C ASN A 7 -6.00 -8.17 44.74
N ARG A 8 -7.21 -7.60 44.54
CA ARG A 8 -7.83 -7.54 43.21
C ARG A 8 -7.42 -6.32 42.36
N GLY A 9 -7.05 -5.20 42.98
CA GLY A 9 -6.72 -3.96 42.26
C GLY A 9 -5.35 -3.96 41.58
N PHE A 10 -4.32 -4.45 42.26
CA PHE A 10 -2.93 -4.41 41.76
C PHE A 10 -2.66 -5.36 40.59
N ARG A 11 -3.38 -6.47 40.51
CA ARG A 11 -3.21 -7.48 39.45
C ARG A 11 -3.69 -6.97 38.09
N ASN A 12 -4.75 -6.16 38.08
CA ASN A 12 -5.38 -5.63 36.86
C ASN A 12 -4.55 -4.51 36.20
N LEU A 13 -3.83 -3.69 36.98
CA LEU A 13 -2.94 -2.65 36.44
C LEU A 13 -1.69 -3.24 35.76
N ARG A 14 -1.13 -4.33 36.30
CA ARG A 14 0.05 -4.99 35.71
C ARG A 14 -0.31 -5.70 34.40
N LEU A 15 -1.46 -6.37 34.34
CA LEU A 15 -2.00 -7.00 33.13
C LEU A 15 -2.34 -5.96 32.05
N SER A 16 -2.98 -4.84 32.42
CA SER A 16 -3.31 -3.76 31.48
C SER A 16 -2.07 -3.09 30.88
N ARG A 17 -1.03 -2.85 31.69
CA ARG A 17 0.27 -2.32 31.20
C ARG A 17 1.03 -3.32 30.32
N TRP A 18 0.92 -4.61 30.59
CA TRP A 18 1.52 -5.66 29.76
C TRP A 18 0.83 -5.78 28.39
N VAL A 19 -0.51 -5.74 28.37
CA VAL A 19 -1.29 -5.76 27.12
C VAL A 19 -1.01 -4.51 26.28
N GLY A 20 -0.96 -3.33 26.90
CA GLY A 20 -0.66 -2.08 26.20
C GLY A 20 0.76 -2.01 25.60
N MET A 21 1.74 -2.69 26.20
CA MET A 21 3.11 -2.73 25.69
C MET A 21 3.28 -3.81 24.60
N GLN A 22 2.51 -4.90 24.64
CA GLN A 22 2.48 -5.91 23.59
C GLN A 22 1.81 -5.42 22.30
N SER A 23 0.75 -4.61 22.39
CA SER A 23 0.07 -4.06 21.21
C SER A 23 0.91 -3.06 20.42
N VAL A 24 1.76 -2.27 21.11
CA VAL A 24 2.69 -1.34 20.44
C VAL A 24 3.79 -2.10 19.69
N ALA A 25 4.32 -3.19 20.26
CA ALA A 25 5.36 -3.99 19.61
C ALA A 25 4.85 -4.71 18.35
N MET A 26 3.57 -5.09 18.32
CA MET A 26 2.97 -5.80 17.18
C MET A 26 2.72 -4.87 15.97
N LEU A 27 2.57 -3.55 16.18
CA LEU A 27 2.42 -2.58 15.10
C LEU A 27 3.73 -2.24 14.37
N LEU A 28 4.88 -2.49 15.00
CA LEU A 28 6.20 -2.16 14.43
C LEU A 28 6.73 -3.25 13.47
N LEU A 29 6.05 -4.38 13.38
CA LEU A 29 6.47 -5.54 12.58
C LEU A 29 5.55 -5.75 11.37
N VAL A 30 5.16 -4.67 10.69
CA VAL A 30 4.57 -4.81 9.35
C VAL A 30 5.74 -5.02 8.39
N PRO A 31 5.99 -6.26 7.90
CA PRO A 31 6.86 -6.40 6.73
C PRO A 31 6.25 -5.53 5.64
N ALA A 32 7.07 -4.74 4.96
CA ALA A 32 6.67 -4.11 3.70
C ALA A 32 6.34 -5.26 2.75
N ALA A 33 5.08 -5.69 2.80
CA ALA A 33 4.61 -6.77 1.98
C ALA A 33 4.84 -6.31 0.54
N SER A 34 5.58 -7.12 -0.20
CA SER A 34 5.69 -7.04 -1.65
C SER A 34 4.31 -7.38 -2.24
N HIS A 35 3.34 -6.51 -1.99
CA HIS A 35 2.15 -6.43 -2.78
C HIS A 35 2.64 -5.88 -4.11
N ALA A 36 2.57 -6.69 -5.17
CA ALA A 36 2.50 -6.11 -6.50
C ALA A 36 1.25 -5.24 -6.47
N GLU A 37 1.43 -3.93 -6.28
CA GLU A 37 0.30 -3.02 -6.36
C GLU A 37 -0.19 -3.11 -7.80
N SER A 38 -1.42 -3.57 -8.01
CA SER A 38 -2.00 -3.55 -9.33
C SER A 38 -2.27 -2.09 -9.68
N CYS A 39 -1.36 -1.44 -10.40
CA CYS A 39 -1.55 -0.06 -10.84
C CYS A 39 -2.80 0.01 -11.74
N LEU A 40 -3.86 0.63 -11.23
CA LEU A 40 -5.12 0.77 -11.94
C LEU A 40 -5.11 2.08 -12.74
N ALA A 41 -5.21 1.96 -14.06
CA ALA A 41 -5.34 3.13 -14.92
C ALA A 41 -6.69 3.82 -14.68
N PRO A 42 -6.71 5.16 -14.54
CA PRO A 42 -7.97 5.89 -14.42
C PRO A 42 -8.79 5.82 -15.71
N VAL A 43 -10.11 5.87 -15.56
CA VAL A 43 -11.04 5.83 -16.70
C VAL A 43 -10.99 7.17 -17.44
N ARG A 44 -10.91 7.12 -18.77
CA ARG A 44 -10.93 8.33 -19.59
C ARG A 44 -12.28 9.05 -19.46
N PRO A 45 -12.29 10.38 -19.24
CA PRO A 45 -13.51 11.18 -19.25
C PRO A 45 -14.23 11.06 -20.60
N PHE A 46 -15.56 11.04 -20.54
CA PHE A 46 -16.41 11.01 -21.73
C PHE A 46 -16.78 12.43 -22.17
N VAL A 47 -16.78 12.66 -23.48
CA VAL A 47 -17.28 13.89 -24.09
C VAL A 47 -18.30 13.52 -25.15
N PRO A 48 -19.56 13.99 -25.05
CA PRO A 48 -20.57 13.78 -26.08
C PRO A 48 -20.12 14.35 -27.43
N SER A 49 -20.50 13.70 -28.52
CA SER A 49 -20.25 14.22 -29.88
C SER A 49 -21.13 15.41 -30.25
N ASP A 50 -22.28 15.54 -29.58
CA ASP A 50 -23.17 16.69 -29.73
C ASP A 50 -22.63 17.90 -28.96
N SER A 51 -22.39 19.01 -29.66
CA SER A 51 -21.78 20.19 -29.08
C SER A 51 -22.71 20.91 -28.09
N GLN A 52 -24.03 20.84 -28.30
CA GLN A 52 -24.99 21.39 -27.35
C GLN A 52 -24.94 20.61 -26.03
N ALA A 53 -25.02 19.27 -26.08
CA ALA A 53 -24.86 18.43 -24.90
C ALA A 53 -23.51 18.65 -24.20
N ALA A 54 -22.41 18.80 -24.95
CA ALA A 54 -21.11 19.11 -24.36
C ALA A 54 -21.10 20.47 -23.62
N SER A 55 -21.79 21.48 -24.15
CA SER A 55 -21.95 22.79 -23.48
C SER A 55 -22.86 22.70 -22.27
N ASP A 56 -23.99 21.99 -22.37
CA ASP A 56 -24.99 21.87 -21.31
C ASP A 56 -24.42 21.17 -20.07
N TYR A 57 -23.48 20.23 -20.26
CA TYR A 57 -22.82 19.49 -19.20
C TYR A 57 -21.36 19.88 -18.98
N ALA A 58 -20.93 21.06 -19.45
CA ALA A 58 -19.53 21.48 -19.46
C ALA A 58 -18.86 21.44 -18.07
N ASP A 59 -19.60 21.79 -17.01
CA ASP A 59 -19.05 21.79 -15.65
C ASP A 59 -18.78 20.37 -15.13
N ILE A 60 -19.65 19.41 -15.44
CA ILE A 60 -19.49 18.00 -15.06
C ILE A 60 -18.31 17.41 -15.84
N ILE A 61 -18.29 17.63 -17.16
CA ILE A 61 -17.21 17.15 -18.03
C ILE A 61 -15.87 17.71 -17.54
N ARG A 62 -15.79 19.02 -17.26
CA ARG A 62 -14.57 19.64 -16.73
C ARG A 62 -14.09 18.96 -15.45
N ARG A 63 -15.00 18.72 -14.51
CA ARG A 63 -14.68 18.05 -13.26
C ARG A 63 -14.14 16.63 -13.49
N ASP A 64 -14.72 15.88 -14.40
CA ASP A 64 -14.23 14.53 -14.74
C ASP A 64 -12.80 14.57 -15.30
N PHE A 65 -12.46 15.58 -16.11
CA PHE A 65 -11.08 15.80 -16.56
C PHE A 65 -10.13 16.14 -15.40
N GLU A 66 -10.55 17.00 -14.47
CA GLU A 66 -9.73 17.37 -13.31
C GLU A 66 -9.44 16.16 -12.41
N VAL A 67 -10.45 15.31 -12.19
CA VAL A 67 -10.29 14.03 -11.46
C VAL A 67 -9.31 13.12 -12.20
N TYR A 68 -9.50 12.91 -13.51
CA TYR A 68 -8.59 12.09 -14.32
C TYR A 68 -7.14 12.58 -14.25
N ILE A 69 -6.90 13.90 -14.33
CA ILE A 69 -5.56 14.50 -14.28
C ILE A 69 -4.90 14.31 -12.91
N THR A 70 -5.70 14.23 -11.85
CA THR A 70 -5.20 13.93 -10.51
C THR A 70 -4.86 12.44 -10.40
N ASP A 71 -5.80 11.57 -10.77
CA ASP A 71 -5.66 10.12 -10.62
C ASP A 71 -4.56 9.54 -11.52
N ILE A 72 -4.31 10.12 -12.70
CA ILE A 72 -3.24 9.65 -13.60
C ILE A 72 -1.84 9.86 -13.00
N GLN A 73 -1.66 10.84 -12.11
CA GLN A 73 -0.38 11.06 -11.43
C GLN A 73 -0.12 9.95 -10.41
N ASP A 74 -1.14 9.56 -9.66
CA ASP A 74 -1.04 8.43 -8.74
C ASP A 74 -0.77 7.12 -9.47
N TYR A 75 -1.42 6.92 -10.62
CA TYR A 75 -1.14 5.78 -11.49
C TYR A 75 0.32 5.76 -11.97
N PHE A 76 0.87 6.89 -12.43
CA PHE A 76 2.28 6.95 -12.84
C PHE A 76 3.24 6.70 -11.68
N ARG A 77 2.94 7.23 -10.50
CA ARG A 77 3.73 6.97 -9.29
C ARG A 77 3.75 5.48 -8.95
N CYS A 78 2.60 4.81 -9.02
CA CYS A 78 2.52 3.36 -8.83
C CYS A 78 3.40 2.62 -9.84
N LEU A 79 3.27 2.93 -11.14
CA LEU A 79 4.04 2.25 -12.18
C LEU A 79 5.55 2.39 -11.98
N GLU A 80 6.02 3.57 -11.57
CA GLU A 80 7.45 3.78 -11.36
C GLU A 80 7.97 3.02 -10.12
N LEU A 81 7.15 2.87 -9.08
CA LEU A 81 7.48 2.03 -7.92
C LEU A 81 7.57 0.55 -8.29
N GLU A 82 6.58 0.02 -9.03
CA GLU A 82 6.61 -1.37 -9.50
C GLU A 82 7.78 -1.61 -10.46
N ARG A 83 8.09 -0.63 -11.31
CA ARG A 83 9.28 -0.68 -12.17
C ARG A 83 10.55 -0.79 -11.32
N ALA A 84 10.75 0.09 -10.35
CA ALA A 84 11.93 0.06 -9.48
C ALA A 84 12.07 -1.28 -8.74
N ARG A 85 10.97 -1.77 -8.14
CA ARG A 85 10.92 -3.07 -7.47
C ARG A 85 11.29 -4.21 -8.41
N ALA A 86 10.71 -4.25 -9.61
CA ALA A 86 11.00 -5.29 -10.60
C ALA A 86 12.46 -5.25 -11.08
N PHE A 87 13.06 -4.05 -11.16
CA PHE A 87 14.48 -3.91 -11.48
C PHE A 87 15.38 -4.49 -10.38
N ASP A 88 15.06 -4.25 -9.11
CA ASP A 88 15.81 -4.80 -7.98
C ASP A 88 15.73 -6.32 -7.96
N GLU A 89 14.52 -6.89 -8.13
CA GLU A 89 14.32 -8.33 -8.22
C GLU A 89 15.09 -8.96 -9.39
N ALA A 90 15.01 -8.34 -10.58
CA ALA A 90 15.75 -8.81 -11.75
C ALA A 90 17.27 -8.77 -11.55
N ARG A 91 17.78 -7.75 -10.83
CA ARG A 91 19.20 -7.66 -10.47
C ARG A 91 19.61 -8.80 -9.54
N GLU A 92 18.85 -9.06 -8.48
CA GLU A 92 19.12 -10.16 -7.54
C GLU A 92 19.11 -11.51 -8.26
N VAL A 93 18.06 -11.79 -9.04
CA VAL A 93 17.95 -13.03 -9.81
C VAL A 93 19.11 -13.19 -10.79
N SER A 94 19.55 -12.11 -11.44
CA SER A 94 20.70 -12.15 -12.35
C SER A 94 22.01 -12.47 -11.62
N GLN A 95 22.20 -11.94 -10.41
CA GLN A 95 23.36 -12.25 -9.57
C GLN A 95 23.34 -13.70 -9.11
N ASP A 96 22.17 -14.19 -8.71
CA ASP A 96 21.97 -15.58 -8.29
C ASP A 96 22.29 -16.54 -9.43
N TYR A 97 21.83 -16.20 -10.64
CA TYR A 97 22.17 -16.96 -11.84
C TYR A 97 23.68 -16.92 -12.15
N GLY A 98 24.33 -15.77 -11.98
CA GLY A 98 25.79 -15.66 -12.11
C GLY A 98 26.53 -16.60 -11.15
N ARG A 99 26.15 -16.63 -9.87
CA ARG A 99 26.73 -17.55 -8.87
C ARG A 99 26.45 -19.01 -9.23
N PHE A 100 25.26 -19.31 -9.75
CA PHE A 100 24.94 -20.64 -10.23
C PHE A 100 25.89 -21.07 -11.36
N LEU A 101 26.14 -20.21 -12.35
CA LEU A 101 27.06 -20.49 -13.46
C LEU A 101 28.49 -20.79 -12.97
N GLU A 102 28.98 -20.04 -11.97
CA GLU A 102 30.28 -20.31 -11.34
C GLU A 102 30.34 -21.69 -10.68
N LEU A 103 29.22 -22.19 -10.14
CA LEU A 103 29.15 -23.50 -9.49
C LEU A 103 29.08 -24.66 -10.49
N VAL A 104 28.40 -24.47 -11.63
CA VAL A 104 28.19 -25.54 -12.62
C VAL A 104 29.29 -25.65 -13.65
N GLY A 105 30.10 -24.59 -13.84
CA GLY A 105 31.35 -24.60 -14.60
C GLY A 105 31.24 -25.14 -16.03
N ASP A 106 31.02 -24.24 -17.00
CA ASP A 106 31.54 -24.39 -18.36
C ASP A 106 32.69 -23.39 -18.57
#